data_AF-A0A543PEL4-F1
#
_entry.id   AF-A0A543PEL4-F1
#
_cell.length_a   1.000
_cell.length_b   1.000
_cell.length_c   1.000
_cell.angle_alpha   90.00
_cell.angle_beta   90.00
_cell.angle_gamma   90.00
#
_symmetry.space_group_name_H-M   'P 1'
#
loop_
_entity.id
_entity.type
_entity.pdbx_description
1 polymer ?
#
loop_
_entity_poly.entity_id
_entity_poly.type
_entity_poly.pdbx_seq_one_letter_code
_entity_poly.pdbx_strand_id
1 'polypeptide(L)' 'MRAIQITPFGGSEVPDIDDIPEPENGPGQKHHDVSAAGVNFADTHHRVS' A
#
# COMPACT_ATOMS: atom_id res chain seq x y z
N MET A 1 -2.80 -10.25 6.11
CA MET A 1 -1.99 -9.11 6.59
C MET A 1 -2.80 -7.82 6.52
N ARG A 2 -2.52 -6.88 7.42
CA ARG A 2 -3.14 -5.54 7.40
C ARG A 2 -2.42 -4.65 6.39
N ALA A 3 -3.16 -3.96 5.52
CA ALA A 3 -2.60 -3.12 4.48
C ALA A 3 -3.42 -1.85 4.27
N ILE A 4 -2.76 -0.78 3.81
CA ILE A 4 -3.44 0.43 3.33
C ILE A 4 -3.82 0.21 1.86
N GLN A 5 -5.09 0.36 1.50
CA GLN A 5 -5.60 0.26 0.13
C GLN A 5 -6.09 1.62 -0.36
N ILE A 6 -5.74 1.97 -1.60
CA ILE A 6 -6.26 3.15 -2.28
C ILE A 6 -7.30 2.67 -3.28
N THR A 7 -8.58 2.78 -2.91
CA THR A 7 -9.70 2.28 -3.73
C THR A 7 -10.43 3.45 -4.43
N PRO A 8 -10.77 4.57 -3.76
CA PRO A 8 -11.05 5.84 -4.42
C PRO A 8 -9.78 6.71 -4.50
N PHE A 9 -9.70 7.56 -5.52
CA PHE A 9 -8.68 8.61 -5.57
C PHE A 9 -9.14 9.84 -4.77
N GLY A 10 -8.20 10.51 -4.08
CA GLY A 10 -8.43 11.77 -3.39
C GLY A 10 -7.22 12.17 -2.54
N GLY A 11 -7.43 12.99 -1.51
CA GLY A 11 -6.36 13.43 -0.61
C GLY A 11 -5.91 12.33 0.36
N SER A 12 -5.02 12.67 1.29
CA SER A 12 -4.45 11.75 2.29
C SER A 12 -5.50 11.14 3.23
N GLU A 13 -6.71 11.69 3.26
CA GLU A 13 -7.85 11.24 4.05
C GLU A 13 -8.61 10.03 3.45
N VAL A 14 -8.30 9.66 2.21
CA VAL A 14 -9.08 8.67 1.43
C VAL A 14 -8.65 7.20 1.60
N PRO A 15 -7.38 6.84 1.85
CA PRO A 15 -7.00 5.43 1.92
C PRO A 15 -7.70 4.68 3.06
N ASP A 16 -8.15 3.46 2.77
CA ASP A 16 -8.74 2.53 3.73
C ASP A 16 -7.67 1.58 4.29
N ILE A 17 -7.94 1.01 5.47
CA ILE A 17 -7.10 -0.04 6.04
C ILE A 17 -7.89 -1.34 6.09
N ASP A 18 -7.42 -2.33 5.35
CA ASP A 18 -8.08 -3.62 5.21
C ASP A 18 -7.18 -4.78 5.64
N ASP A 19 -7.83 -5.87 6.04
CA ASP A 19 -7.20 -7.17 6.20
C ASP A 19 -7.30 -7.94 4.88
N ILE A 20 -6.14 -8.18 4.26
CA ILE A 20 -6.02 -8.87 2.98
C ILE A 20 -5.27 -10.20 3.14
N PRO A 21 -5.40 -11.15 2.20
CA PRO A 21 -4.56 -12.35 2.18
C PRO A 21 -3.07 -12.00 2.19
N GLU A 22 -2.23 -12.88 2.73
CA GLU A 22 -0.79 -12.74 2.54
C GLU A 22 -0.43 -12.88 1.05
N PRO A 23 0.54 -12.09 0.55
CA PRO A 23 1.01 -12.24 -0.82
C PRO A 23 1.66 -13.62 -1.02
N GLU A 24 1.82 -14.03 -2.28
CA GLU A 24 2.62 -15.19 -2.66
C GLU A 24 3.88 -14.72 -3.41
N ASN A 25 5.03 -15.34 -3.14
CA ASN A 25 6.27 -15.04 -3.87
C ASN A 25 6.35 -15.83 -5.18
N GLY A 26 6.64 -15.12 -6.27
CA GLY A 26 7.11 -15.73 -7.52
C GLY A 26 8.63 -16.03 -7.51
N PRO A 27 9.16 -16.64 -8.58
CA PRO A 27 10.58 -16.93 -8.71
C PRO A 27 11.45 -15.67 -8.53
N GLY A 28 12.41 -15.73 -7.61
CA GLY A 28 13.34 -14.62 -7.32
C GLY A 28 12.79 -13.52 -6.41
N GLN A 29 11.52 -13.59 -5.99
CA GLN A 29 10.93 -12.65 -5.02
C GLN A 29 11.21 -13.08 -3.57
N LYS A 30 11.12 -12.11 -2.65
CA LYS A 30 11.26 -12.32 -1.21
C LYS A 30 10.09 -11.65 -0.50
N HIS A 31 9.54 -12.32 0.51
CA HIS A 31 8.66 -11.68 1.48
C HIS A 31 9.45 -11.01 2.58
N HIS A 32 8.93 -9.88 3.02
CA HIS A 32 9.45 -9.12 4.13
C HIS A 32 8.31 -8.89 5.11
N ASP A 33 8.57 -9.14 6.39
CA ASP A 33 7.70 -8.67 7.46
C ASP A 33 8.00 -7.19 7.72
N VAL A 34 6.99 -6.33 7.56
CA VAL A 34 7.16 -4.88 7.55
C VAL A 34 6.82 -4.32 8.93
N SER A 35 7.83 -3.86 9.66
CA SER A 35 7.66 -3.20 10.97
C SER A 35 7.39 -1.70 10.88
N ALA A 36 7.81 -1.05 9.78
CA ALA A 36 7.59 0.37 9.52
C ALA A 36 7.63 0.67 8.01
N ALA A 37 6.86 1.67 7.60
CA ALA A 37 6.89 2.24 6.26
C ALA A 37 7.04 3.77 6.34
N GLY A 38 7.88 4.34 5.48
CA GLY A 38 8.03 5.80 5.38
C GLY A 38 6.90 6.40 4.54
N VAL A 39 6.36 7.53 4.99
CA VAL A 39 5.37 8.31 4.23
C VAL A 39 6.10 9.41 3.48
N ASN A 40 5.84 9.52 2.18
CA ASN A 40 6.47 10.47 1.28
C ASN A 40 5.42 11.39 0.64
N PHE A 41 5.86 12.57 0.20
CA PHE A 41 5.01 13.47 -0.58
C PHE A 41 4.46 12.78 -1.84
N ALA A 42 5.24 11.91 -2.47
CA ALA A 42 4.82 11.16 -3.66
C ALA A 42 3.55 10.31 -3.43
N ASP A 43 3.28 9.86 -2.21
CA ASP A 43 2.17 8.96 -1.89
C ASP A 43 0.79 9.65 -2.08
N THR A 44 0.76 10.98 -2.00
CA THR A 44 -0.46 11.79 -2.18
C THR A 44 -0.55 12.41 -3.58
N HIS A 45 0.44 12.15 -4.44
CA HIS A 45 0.62 12.82 -5.73
C HIS A 45 0.24 11.95 -6.93
N HIS A 46 -0.67 11.00 -6.75
CA HIS A 46 -1.21 10.23 -7.86
C HIS A 46 -1.97 11.19 -8.81
N ARG A 47 -1.32 11.56 -9.91
CA ARG A 47 -1.98 12.29 -10.99
C ARG A 47 -2.94 11.32 -11.66
N VAL A 48 -4.22 11.68 -11.72
CA VAL A 48 -5.18 11.03 -12.60
C VAL A 48 -4.70 11.36 -14.02
N SER A 49 -4.07 10.40 -14.69
CA SER A 49 -3.76 10.47 -16.12
C SER A 49 -4.93 9.98 -16.95
#